data_AF-A0A392W2T4-F1
#
_entry.id   AF-A0A392W2T4-F1
#
_cell.length_a   1.000
_cell.length_b   1.000
_cell.length_c   1.000
_cell.angle_alpha   90.00
_cell.angle_beta   90.00
_cell.angle_gamma   90.00
#
_symmetry.space_group_name_H-M   'P 1'
#
loop_
_entity.id
_entity.type
_entity.pdbx_description
1 polymer ?
#
loop_
_entity_poly.entity_id
_entity_poly.type
_entity_poly.pdbx_seq_one_letter_code
_entity_poly.pdbx_strand_id
1 'polypeptide(L)' 'MQGTNEELEEVNEGLKQSMADKYVVGFRSSAAQVKALFPDIDQETLAQVDPLKKIEDGKLVSLLPK' A
#
# COMPACT_ATOMS: atom_id res chain seq x y z
N MET A 1 -7.29 -10.95 34.37
CA MET A 1 -7.40 -11.16 32.91
C MET A 1 -7.44 -9.86 32.12
N GLN A 2 -7.47 -8.67 32.75
CA GLN A 2 -7.57 -7.38 32.04
C GLN A 2 -6.23 -6.93 31.44
N GLY A 3 -5.11 -7.09 32.17
CA GLY A 3 -3.77 -6.73 31.67
C GLY A 3 -3.33 -7.49 30.42
N THR A 4 -3.73 -8.77 30.27
CA THR A 4 -3.43 -9.55 29.05
C THR A 4 -4.18 -9.05 27.83
N ASN A 5 -5.36 -8.42 28.00
CA ASN A 5 -6.12 -7.88 26.88
C ASN A 5 -5.54 -6.55 26.40
N GLU A 6 -5.14 -5.68 27.34
CA GLU A 6 -4.46 -4.40 27.04
C GLU A 6 -3.11 -4.62 26.34
N GLU A 7 -2.31 -5.58 26.82
CA GLU A 7 -1.04 -5.97 26.17
C GLU A 7 -1.26 -6.51 24.74
N LEU A 8 -2.32 -7.31 24.53
CA LEU A 8 -2.67 -7.83 23.21
C LEU A 8 -3.13 -6.72 22.26
N GLU A 9 -3.89 -5.74 22.75
CA GLU A 9 -4.32 -4.57 21.98
C GLU A 9 -3.12 -3.72 21.55
N GLU A 10 -2.18 -3.45 22.46
CA GLU A 10 -0.95 -2.72 22.16
C GLU A 10 -0.11 -3.42 21.08
N VAL A 11 0.10 -4.74 21.23
CA VAL A 11 0.84 -5.53 20.22
C VAL A 11 0.13 -5.51 18.87
N ASN A 12 -1.20 -5.60 18.85
CA ASN A 12 -1.99 -5.55 17.62
C ASN A 12 -1.85 -4.20 16.91
N GLU A 13 -1.93 -3.09 17.63
CA GLU A 13 -1.71 -1.75 17.05
C GLU A 13 -0.27 -1.59 16.52
N GLY A 14 0.73 -2.08 17.27
CA GLY A 14 2.12 -2.09 16.81
C GLY A 14 2.31 -2.91 15.51
N LEU A 15 1.64 -4.06 15.41
CA LEU A 15 1.66 -4.90 14.20
C LEU A 15 0.98 -4.23 13.01
N LYS A 16 -0.18 -3.59 13.21
CA LYS A 16 -0.89 -2.84 12.17
C LYS A 16 -0.01 -1.69 11.63
N GLN A 17 0.61 -0.92 12.53
CA GLN A 17 1.50 0.16 12.13
C GLN A 17 2.71 -0.37 11.36
N SER A 18 3.37 -1.43 11.87
CA SER A 18 4.51 -2.05 11.19
C SER A 18 4.15 -2.55 9.79
N MET A 19 2.94 -3.11 9.62
CA MET A 19 2.46 -3.57 8.33
C MET A 19 2.22 -2.40 7.37
N ALA A 20 1.59 -1.33 7.85
CA ALA A 20 1.36 -0.11 7.07
C ALA A 20 2.69 0.52 6.60
N ASP A 21 3.69 0.60 7.48
CA ASP A 21 5.00 1.15 7.14
C ASP A 21 5.71 0.31 6.07
N LYS A 22 5.74 -1.02 6.24
CA LYS A 22 6.32 -1.95 5.25
C LYS A 22 5.62 -1.83 3.90
N TYR A 23 4.31 -1.69 3.92
CA TYR A 23 3.52 -1.51 2.70
C TYR A 23 3.87 -0.21 1.97
N VAL A 24 3.92 0.91 2.68
CA VAL A 24 4.28 2.22 2.11
C VAL A 24 5.69 2.20 1.52
N VAL A 25 6.65 1.61 2.24
CA VAL A 25 8.04 1.48 1.76
C VAL A 25 8.11 0.61 0.50
N GLY A 26 7.49 -0.57 0.52
CA GLY A 26 7.48 -1.48 -0.63
C GLY A 26 6.80 -0.89 -1.85
N PHE A 27 5.69 -0.17 -1.65
CA PHE A 27 4.99 0.53 -2.72
C PHE A 27 5.84 1.63 -3.36
N ARG A 28 6.46 2.50 -2.54
CA ARG A 28 7.35 3.55 -3.04
C ARG A 28 8.54 2.98 -3.81
N SER A 29 9.12 1.89 -3.31
CA SER A 29 10.20 1.18 -4.01
C SER A 29 9.74 0.65 -5.37
N SER A 30 8.55 0.07 -5.45
CA SER A 30 7.98 -0.45 -6.70
C SER A 30 7.71 0.67 -7.71
N ALA A 31 7.12 1.79 -7.27
CA ALA A 31 6.90 2.96 -8.13
C ALA A 31 8.23 3.55 -8.67
N ALA A 32 9.28 3.60 -7.84
CA ALA A 32 10.59 4.04 -8.27
C ALA A 32 11.21 3.10 -9.31
N GLN A 33 11.05 1.78 -9.15
CA GLN A 33 11.50 0.79 -10.14
C GLN A 33 10.77 0.97 -11.49
N VAL A 34 9.45 1.21 -11.48
CA VAL A 34 8.69 1.51 -12.71
C VAL A 34 9.23 2.76 -13.39
N LYS A 35 9.46 3.85 -12.65
CA LYS A 35 10.03 5.08 -13.22
C LYS A 35 11.44 4.88 -13.81
N ALA A 36 12.25 4.01 -13.20
CA ALA A 36 13.58 3.68 -13.70
C ALA A 36 13.53 2.87 -15.01
N LEU A 37 12.59 1.94 -15.15
CA LEU A 37 12.40 1.12 -16.36
C LEU A 37 11.72 1.89 -17.49
N PHE A 38 10.86 2.85 -17.15
CA PHE A 38 10.08 3.66 -18.08
C PHE A 38 10.34 5.16 -17.80
N PRO A 39 11.51 5.70 -18.18
CA PRO A 39 11.90 7.07 -17.83
C PRO A 39 10.91 8.12 -18.37
N ASP A 40 10.27 7.84 -19.51
CA ASP A 40 9.32 8.73 -20.17
C ASP A 40 7.90 8.68 -19.58
N ILE A 41 7.62 7.81 -18.61
CA ILE A 41 6.30 7.77 -17.95
C ILE A 41 6.02 9.13 -17.30
N ASP A 42 4.87 9.72 -17.61
CA ASP A 42 4.50 10.99 -17.03
C ASP A 42 4.19 10.84 -15.53
N GLN A 43 4.50 11.89 -14.78
CA GLN A 43 4.36 11.87 -13.32
C GLN A 43 2.89 11.74 -12.89
N GLU A 44 1.95 12.26 -13.69
CA GLU A 44 0.52 12.19 -13.38
C GLU A 44 0.00 10.75 -13.52
N THR A 45 0.40 10.02 -14.56
CA THR A 45 0.09 8.60 -14.76
C THR A 45 0.71 7.74 -13.66
N LEU A 46 1.96 7.99 -13.28
CA LEU A 46 2.58 7.25 -12.18
C LEU A 46 1.87 7.51 -10.85
N ALA A 47 1.36 8.74 -10.63
CA ALA A 47 0.60 9.10 -9.43
C ALA A 47 -0.81 8.46 -9.38
N GLN A 48 -1.33 7.97 -10.51
CA GLN A 48 -2.60 7.23 -10.54
C GLN A 48 -2.48 5.83 -9.94
N VAL A 49 -1.25 5.29 -9.83
CA VAL A 49 -1.03 3.98 -9.24
C VAL A 49 -1.48 4.02 -7.78
N ASP A 50 -2.45 3.17 -7.49
CA ASP A 50 -3.04 3.04 -6.17
C ASP A 50 -2.97 1.55 -5.79
N PRO A 51 -2.29 1.21 -4.69
CA PRO A 51 -2.19 -0.15 -4.22
C PRO A 51 -3.53 -0.86 -3.94
N LEU A 52 -4.60 -0.08 -3.74
CA LEU A 52 -5.96 -0.56 -3.52
C LEU A 52 -6.77 -0.62 -4.83
N LYS A 53 -6.11 -0.52 -5.98
CA LYS A 53 -6.74 -0.70 -7.29
C LYS A 53 -6.15 -1.89 -8.03
N LYS A 54 -7.00 -2.58 -8.76
CA LYS A 54 -6.62 -3.58 -9.76
C LYS A 54 -6.83 -3.02 -11.15
N ILE A 55 -6.25 -3.71 -12.14
CA ILE A 55 -6.49 -3.42 -13.55
C ILE A 55 -7.63 -4.32 -14.05
N GLU A 56 -8.71 -3.71 -14.51
CA GLU A 56 -9.79 -4.38 -15.26
C GLU A 56 -10.00 -3.65 -16.58
N ASP A 57 -9.95 -4.38 -17.70
CA ASP A 57 -10.08 -3.82 -19.06
C ASP A 57 -9.17 -2.61 -19.33
N GLY A 58 -7.94 -2.65 -18.81
CA GLY A 58 -6.96 -1.57 -18.94
C GLY A 58 -7.24 -0.34 -18.07
N LYS A 59 -8.21 -0.40 -17.15
CA LYS A 59 -8.56 0.68 -16.22
C LYS A 59 -8.27 0.30 -14.77
N LEU A 60 -7.87 1.29 -13.98
CA LEU A 60 -7.71 1.14 -12.54
C LEU A 60 -9.08 1.19 -11.85
N VAL A 61 -9.44 0.12 -11.15
CA VAL A 61 -10.71 -0.02 -10.41
C VAL A 61 -10.44 -0.43 -8.97
N SER A 62 -11.32 -0.02 -8.04
CA SER A 62 -11.18 -0.34 -6.62
C SER A 62 -11.17 -1.85 -6.36
N LEU A 63 -10.24 -2.30 -5.50
CA LEU A 63 -10.22 -3.64 -4.92
C LEU A 63 -11.17 -3.78 -3.73
N LEU A 64 -11.57 -2.65 -3.13
CA LEU A 64 -12.46 -2.66 -1.98
C LEU A 64 -13.89 -3.04 -2.43
N PRO A 65 -14.62 -3.84 -1.63
CA PRO A 65 -16.03 -4.13 -1.88
C PRO A 65 -16.84 -2.84 -2.04
N LYS A 66 -17.86 -2.88 -2.90
CA LYS A 66 -18.85 -1.80 -3.02
C LYS A 66 -19.86 -1.84 -1.88
#